data_AF-A0A3A8KBU2-F1
#
_entry.id   AF-A0A3A8KBU2-F1
#
_cell.length_a   1.000
_cell.length_b   1.000
_cell.length_c   1.000
_cell.angle_alpha   90.00
_cell.angle_beta   90.00
_cell.angle_gamma   90.00
#
_symmetry.space_group_name_H-M   'P 1'
#
loop_
_entity.id
_entity.type
_entity.pdbx_description
1 polymer ?
#
loop_
_entity_poly.entity_id
_entity_poly.type
_entity_poly.pdbx_seq_one_letter_code
_entity_poly.pdbx_strand_id
1 'polypeptide(L)'
;MAGELAPLAQAFFAANPELSLQALGSGVHVPSLDLAPSGIPVTHLLAEHNAELARQYLTLNQLAFGGIGVPRWVLSDLYLLPGAIGLLRCPARLLKAPARERLLLADEELAIGAACYVAPSLTPGLFVGVSLFSFLPGRGASSWVKTLTLGMVRAKRLRGVTQWDNPAVRVHTRLGPMRLVGRVPGGHDYDERTFVYETDLRDEARVAQAMARGEEQAPATRIPVTDLTALGALLDRVEAGARLELVPPGQDTGHVLVREVRD
;
A
#
# COMPACT_ATOMS: atom_id res chain seq x y z
N MET A 1 -3.12 -21.35 -12.73
CA MET A 1 -4.54 -21.26 -12.36
C MET A 1 -4.75 -19.87 -11.79
N ALA A 2 -5.87 -19.21 -12.09
CA ALA A 2 -6.16 -17.89 -11.53
C ALA A 2 -6.54 -18.05 -10.04
N GLY A 3 -5.92 -17.28 -9.16
CA GLY A 3 -6.19 -17.32 -7.72
C GLY A 3 -7.47 -16.58 -7.32
N GLU A 4 -7.87 -16.72 -6.06
CA GLU A 4 -9.13 -16.19 -5.51
C GLU A 4 -9.30 -14.67 -5.65
N LEU A 5 -8.22 -13.91 -5.82
CA LEU A 5 -8.30 -12.47 -6.10
C LEU A 5 -8.68 -12.14 -7.55
N ALA A 6 -8.54 -13.07 -8.50
CA ALA A 6 -8.70 -12.79 -9.93
C ALA A 6 -10.11 -12.32 -10.33
N PRO A 7 -11.23 -12.92 -9.86
CA PRO A 7 -12.57 -12.43 -10.21
C PRO A 7 -12.81 -11.01 -9.68
N LEU A 8 -12.32 -10.70 -8.48
CA LEU A 8 -12.44 -9.38 -7.86
C LEU A 8 -11.59 -8.32 -8.62
N ALA A 9 -10.38 -8.69 -9.04
CA ALA A 9 -9.51 -7.81 -9.81
C ALA A 9 -10.09 -7.53 -11.21
N GLN A 10 -10.62 -8.57 -11.88
CA GLN A 10 -11.30 -8.44 -13.18
C GLN A 10 -12.54 -7.54 -13.06
N ALA A 11 -13.37 -7.73 -12.02
CA ALA A 11 -14.52 -6.87 -11.77
C ALA A 11 -14.12 -5.40 -11.54
N PHE A 12 -13.00 -5.14 -10.85
CA PHE A 12 -12.47 -3.79 -10.67
C PHE A 12 -12.08 -3.13 -12.00
N PHE A 13 -11.31 -3.80 -12.86
CA PHE A 13 -10.94 -3.24 -14.16
C PHE A 13 -12.12 -3.14 -15.13
N ALA A 14 -13.06 -4.09 -15.12
CA ALA A 14 -14.28 -4.02 -15.91
C ALA A 14 -15.15 -2.79 -15.54
N ALA A 15 -15.20 -2.43 -14.25
CA ALA A 15 -15.88 -1.23 -13.76
C ALA A 15 -15.06 0.06 -13.95
N ASN A 16 -13.80 -0.03 -14.40
CA ASN A 16 -12.88 1.09 -14.57
C ASN A 16 -12.02 0.92 -15.84
N PRO A 17 -12.64 0.84 -17.03
CA PRO A 17 -11.95 0.48 -18.28
C PRO A 17 -10.91 1.51 -18.73
N GLU A 18 -10.91 2.72 -18.16
CA GLU A 18 -9.89 3.74 -18.43
C GLU A 18 -8.60 3.54 -17.62
N LEU A 19 -8.57 2.55 -16.71
CA LEU A 19 -7.41 2.24 -15.88
C LEU A 19 -6.57 1.12 -16.50
N SER A 20 -5.26 1.29 -16.51
CA SER A 20 -4.30 0.23 -16.87
C SER A 20 -3.27 0.01 -15.75
N LEU A 21 -2.83 -1.24 -15.60
CA LEU A 21 -1.84 -1.65 -14.60
C LEU A 21 -0.45 -1.66 -15.23
N GLN A 22 0.51 -0.98 -14.59
CA GLN A 22 1.90 -0.94 -15.02
C GLN A 22 2.83 -1.13 -13.81
N ALA A 23 4.07 -1.52 -14.07
CA ALA A 23 5.13 -1.59 -13.06
C ALA A 23 6.32 -0.74 -13.52
N LEU A 24 6.90 0.06 -12.63
CA LEU A 24 8.12 0.81 -12.86
C LEU A 24 9.23 0.23 -11.96
N GLY A 25 10.33 -0.22 -12.58
CA GLY A 25 11.45 -0.86 -11.89
C GLY A 25 12.61 -1.18 -12.85
N SER A 26 13.72 -1.66 -12.31
CA SER A 26 14.93 -2.02 -13.09
C SER A 26 14.69 -3.18 -14.06
N GLY A 27 15.19 -3.06 -15.29
CA GLY A 27 15.12 -4.14 -16.28
C GLY A 27 15.74 -5.46 -15.85
N VAL A 28 16.81 -5.42 -15.05
CA VAL A 28 17.47 -6.64 -14.54
C VAL A 28 16.59 -7.46 -13.60
N HIS A 29 15.58 -6.84 -12.97
CA HIS A 29 14.71 -7.48 -11.98
C HIS A 29 13.39 -7.99 -12.57
N VAL A 30 13.11 -7.75 -13.86
CA VAL A 30 11.89 -8.25 -14.55
C VAL A 30 11.63 -9.75 -14.34
N PRO A 31 12.62 -10.67 -14.41
CA PRO A 31 12.38 -12.10 -14.18
C PRO A 31 11.92 -12.46 -12.76
N SER A 32 12.11 -11.57 -11.78
CA SER A 32 11.65 -11.77 -10.40
C SER A 32 10.17 -11.44 -10.21
N LEU A 33 9.56 -10.71 -11.14
CA LEU A 33 8.19 -10.22 -11.06
C LEU A 33 7.18 -11.21 -11.66
N ASP A 34 5.97 -11.22 -11.11
CA ASP A 34 4.76 -11.65 -11.80
C ASP A 34 4.19 -10.47 -12.59
N LEU A 35 4.13 -10.60 -13.92
CA LEU A 35 3.55 -9.60 -14.83
C LEU A 35 2.08 -9.90 -15.17
N ALA A 36 1.45 -10.86 -14.48
CA ALA A 36 0.02 -11.13 -14.53
C ALA A 36 -0.60 -11.42 -13.14
N PRO A 37 -0.34 -10.60 -12.09
CA PRO A 37 -0.84 -10.81 -10.74
C PRO A 37 -2.37 -10.88 -10.76
N SER A 38 -2.92 -11.95 -10.18
CA SER A 38 -4.36 -12.25 -10.20
C SER A 38 -4.96 -12.25 -11.62
N GLY A 39 -4.16 -12.57 -12.64
CA GLY A 39 -4.55 -12.61 -14.05
C GLY A 39 -4.66 -11.24 -14.74
N ILE A 40 -4.28 -10.13 -14.09
CA ILE A 40 -4.30 -8.79 -14.68
C ILE A 40 -2.96 -8.50 -15.34
N PRO A 41 -2.89 -8.28 -16.67
CA PRO A 41 -1.64 -8.04 -17.36
C PRO A 41 -0.98 -6.72 -16.93
N VAL A 42 0.35 -6.74 -16.81
CA VAL A 42 1.18 -5.61 -16.36
C VAL A 42 2.14 -5.21 -17.47
N THR A 43 2.07 -3.97 -17.93
CA THR A 43 3.17 -3.41 -18.73
C THR A 43 4.33 -3.04 -17.80
N HIS A 44 5.44 -3.76 -17.89
CA HIS A 44 6.66 -3.36 -17.18
C HIS A 44 7.37 -2.23 -17.94
N LEU A 45 7.70 -1.17 -17.22
CA LEU A 45 8.40 0.00 -17.69
C LEU A 45 9.77 0.07 -17.02
N LEU A 46 10.81 0.03 -17.85
CA LEU A 46 12.21 0.08 -17.44
C LEU A 46 12.52 1.45 -16.85
N ALA A 47 12.84 1.51 -15.55
CA ALA A 47 13.10 2.77 -14.83
C ALA A 47 14.22 3.59 -15.51
N GLU A 48 15.25 2.89 -15.98
CA GLU A 48 16.40 3.41 -16.75
C GLU A 48 16.00 4.13 -18.06
N HIS A 49 14.82 3.85 -18.61
CA HIS A 49 14.29 4.49 -19.82
C HIS A 49 13.08 5.39 -19.55
N ASN A 50 12.55 5.43 -18.31
CA ASN A 50 11.29 6.09 -17.95
C ASN A 50 11.49 7.19 -16.90
N ALA A 51 12.56 7.97 -17.02
CA ALA A 51 12.93 9.04 -16.10
C ALA A 51 11.83 10.11 -15.90
N GLU A 52 11.01 10.39 -16.93
CA GLU A 52 9.87 11.30 -16.82
C GLU A 52 8.77 10.73 -15.93
N LEU A 53 8.46 9.43 -16.06
CA LEU A 53 7.46 8.76 -15.23
C LEU A 53 7.93 8.66 -13.77
N ALA A 54 9.22 8.41 -13.53
CA ALA A 54 9.82 8.48 -12.20
C ALA A 54 9.70 9.90 -11.60
N ARG A 55 9.87 10.94 -12.41
CA ARG A 55 9.67 12.34 -11.97
C ARG A 55 8.20 12.65 -11.69
N GLN A 56 7.27 12.15 -12.51
CA GLN A 56 5.83 12.26 -12.28
C GLN A 56 5.42 11.56 -10.98
N TYR A 57 5.95 10.37 -10.71
CA TYR A 57 5.77 9.67 -9.43
C TYR A 57 6.25 10.54 -8.26
N LEU A 58 7.47 11.08 -8.32
CA LEU A 58 7.99 11.95 -7.25
C LEU A 58 7.12 13.19 -7.04
N THR A 59 6.71 13.88 -8.10
CA THR A 59 5.86 15.07 -8.02
C THR A 59 4.52 14.76 -7.33
N LEU A 60 3.89 13.65 -7.68
CA LEU A 60 2.63 13.20 -7.07
C LEU A 60 2.81 12.68 -5.65
N ASN A 61 3.92 12.03 -5.36
CA ASN A 61 4.26 11.56 -4.02
C ASN A 61 4.44 12.76 -3.06
N GLN A 62 5.24 13.75 -3.47
CA GLN A 62 5.44 14.99 -2.73
C GLN A 62 4.14 15.80 -2.60
N LEU A 63 3.25 15.77 -3.60
CA LEU A 63 1.91 16.36 -3.49
C LEU A 63 1.01 15.62 -2.47
N ALA A 64 1.13 14.30 -2.36
CA ALA A 64 0.34 13.48 -1.42
C ALA A 64 0.82 13.59 0.03
N PHE A 65 2.12 13.81 0.26
CA PHE A 65 2.76 13.64 1.57
C PHE A 65 3.50 14.88 2.10
N GLY A 66 3.70 15.92 1.28
CA GLY A 66 4.45 17.11 1.70
C GLY A 66 5.87 16.77 2.15
N GLY A 67 6.31 17.33 3.28
CA GLY A 67 7.68 17.18 3.80
C GLY A 67 8.12 15.75 4.13
N ILE A 68 7.19 14.80 4.27
CA ILE A 68 7.49 13.36 4.47
C ILE A 68 7.36 12.52 3.17
N GLY A 69 7.21 13.18 2.02
CA GLY A 69 7.22 12.51 0.72
C GLY A 69 8.57 11.84 0.42
N VAL A 70 8.52 10.77 -0.37
CA VAL A 70 9.67 9.95 -0.75
C VAL A 70 10.80 10.84 -1.32
N PRO A 71 11.99 10.87 -0.69
CA PRO A 71 13.11 11.66 -1.18
C PRO A 71 13.73 10.99 -2.41
N ARG A 72 14.37 11.79 -3.28
CA ARG A 72 14.89 11.32 -4.58
C ARG A 72 15.80 10.08 -4.48
N TRP A 73 16.62 10.00 -3.44
CA TRP A 73 17.57 8.90 -3.25
C TRP A 73 16.90 7.54 -2.98
N VAL A 74 15.68 7.52 -2.43
CA VAL A 74 14.91 6.28 -2.24
C VAL A 74 14.47 5.66 -3.57
N LEU A 75 14.48 6.43 -4.68
CA LEU A 75 14.27 5.84 -6.00
C LEU A 75 15.51 5.14 -6.56
N SER A 76 16.71 5.31 -5.96
CA SER A 76 17.88 4.50 -6.32
C SER A 76 17.61 3.01 -6.11
N ASP A 77 16.83 2.67 -5.08
CA ASP A 77 16.39 1.31 -4.79
C ASP A 77 15.62 0.66 -5.95
N LEU A 78 14.91 1.44 -6.78
CA LEU A 78 14.21 0.92 -7.98
C LEU A 78 15.16 0.33 -9.01
N TYR A 79 16.41 0.80 -9.05
CA TYR A 79 17.45 0.35 -9.96
C TYR A 79 18.27 -0.79 -9.35
N LEU A 80 18.45 -0.76 -8.02
CA LEU A 80 19.35 -1.64 -7.27
C LEU A 80 18.66 -2.91 -6.75
N LEU A 81 17.42 -2.82 -6.26
CA LEU A 81 16.72 -3.89 -5.55
C LEU A 81 15.57 -4.47 -6.39
N PRO A 82 15.22 -5.76 -6.22
CA PRO A 82 14.02 -6.38 -6.81
C PRO A 82 12.74 -5.90 -6.10
N GLY A 83 12.52 -4.59 -6.11
CA GLY A 83 11.27 -3.92 -5.76
C GLY A 83 10.57 -3.39 -7.01
N ALA A 84 9.37 -2.83 -6.83
CA ALA A 84 8.60 -2.25 -7.93
C ALA A 84 7.68 -1.13 -7.43
N ILE A 85 7.49 -0.12 -8.27
CA ILE A 85 6.33 0.77 -8.16
C ILE A 85 5.24 0.23 -9.08
N GLY A 86 4.20 -0.37 -8.51
CA GLY A 86 2.99 -0.65 -9.26
C GLY A 86 2.18 0.63 -9.43
N LEU A 87 1.66 0.84 -10.63
CA LEU A 87 0.98 2.05 -11.09
C LEU A 87 -0.39 1.69 -11.66
N LEU A 88 -1.44 2.37 -11.20
CA LEU A 88 -2.68 2.50 -11.95
C LEU A 88 -2.59 3.79 -12.77
N ARG A 89 -2.51 3.63 -14.10
CA ARG A 89 -2.44 4.74 -15.06
C ARG A 89 -3.83 5.06 -15.58
N CYS A 90 -4.10 6.33 -15.83
CA CYS A 90 -5.40 6.81 -16.30
C CYS A 90 -5.25 8.10 -17.13
N PRO A 91 -6.26 8.46 -17.94
CA PRO A 91 -6.40 9.82 -18.49
C PRO A 91 -6.35 10.88 -17.38
N ALA A 92 -5.62 11.99 -17.60
CA ALA A 92 -5.42 13.06 -16.61
C ALA A 92 -6.74 13.70 -16.12
N ARG A 93 -7.80 13.72 -16.94
CA ARG A 93 -9.14 14.20 -16.54
C ARG A 93 -9.74 13.47 -15.34
N LEU A 94 -9.33 12.22 -15.07
CA LEU A 94 -9.82 11.42 -13.95
C LEU A 94 -9.16 11.75 -12.61
N LEU A 95 -8.08 12.55 -12.61
CA LEU A 95 -7.39 12.97 -11.40
C LEU A 95 -8.19 14.05 -10.64
N LYS A 96 -8.03 14.06 -9.31
CA LYS A 96 -8.39 15.22 -8.47
C LYS A 96 -7.69 16.49 -8.96
N ALA A 97 -8.38 17.62 -8.89
CA ALA A 97 -7.92 18.92 -9.39
C ALA A 97 -6.47 19.29 -8.98
N PRO A 98 -6.03 19.17 -7.71
CA PRO A 98 -4.65 19.52 -7.33
C PRO A 98 -3.57 18.70 -8.04
N ALA A 99 -3.86 17.45 -8.43
CA ALA A 99 -2.93 16.62 -9.18
C ALA A 99 -2.93 16.97 -10.67
N ARG A 100 -4.10 17.25 -11.26
CA ARG A 100 -4.21 17.71 -12.66
C ARG A 100 -3.52 19.05 -12.86
N GLU A 101 -3.78 20.02 -11.98
CA GLU A 101 -3.14 21.34 -11.93
C GLU A 101 -1.62 21.25 -11.74
N ARG A 102 -1.16 20.33 -10.87
CA ARG A 102 0.28 20.13 -10.62
C ARG A 102 1.02 19.52 -11.82
N LEU A 103 0.36 18.66 -12.59
CA LEU A 103 0.99 17.93 -13.70
C LEU A 103 0.90 18.64 -15.05
N LEU A 104 -0.06 19.55 -15.26
CA LEU A 104 -0.23 20.34 -16.48
C LEU A 104 -0.36 19.51 -17.78
N LEU A 105 -0.94 18.31 -17.67
CA LEU A 105 -1.14 17.38 -18.79
C LEU A 105 -2.44 17.68 -19.54
N ALA A 106 -2.52 17.24 -20.79
CA ALA A 106 -3.79 17.23 -21.53
C ALA A 106 -4.75 16.18 -20.95
N ASP A 107 -6.07 16.40 -21.05
CA ASP A 107 -7.09 15.58 -20.36
C ASP A 107 -7.03 14.08 -20.69
N GLU A 108 -6.67 13.70 -21.91
CA GLU A 108 -6.51 12.30 -22.35
C GLU A 108 -5.07 11.76 -22.24
N GLU A 109 -4.11 12.58 -21.78
CA GLU A 109 -2.74 12.13 -21.55
C GLU A 109 -2.67 11.21 -20.32
N LEU A 110 -1.84 10.16 -20.40
CA LEU A 110 -1.74 9.18 -19.33
C LEU A 110 -0.94 9.70 -18.12
N ALA A 111 -1.61 9.76 -16.98
CA ALA A 111 -1.06 10.12 -15.68
C ALA A 111 -1.07 8.94 -14.70
N ILE A 112 -0.32 9.03 -13.61
CA ILE A 112 -0.42 8.10 -12.47
C ILE A 112 -1.65 8.48 -11.64
N GLY A 113 -2.71 7.66 -11.71
CA GLY A 113 -3.90 7.81 -10.89
C GLY A 113 -3.73 7.28 -9.45
N ALA A 114 -2.99 6.19 -9.30
CA ALA A 114 -2.55 5.67 -8.00
C ALA A 114 -1.23 4.92 -8.14
N ALA A 115 -0.44 4.86 -7.06
CA ALA A 115 0.84 4.14 -7.04
C ALA A 115 1.10 3.50 -5.68
N CYS A 116 1.71 2.32 -5.68
CA CYS A 116 2.30 1.70 -4.50
C CYS A 116 3.76 1.34 -4.79
N TYR A 117 4.67 1.79 -3.95
CA TYR A 117 6.08 1.38 -4.00
C TYR A 117 6.36 0.36 -2.89
N VAL A 118 6.88 -0.81 -3.27
CA VAL A 118 7.36 -1.85 -2.36
C VAL A 118 8.81 -2.21 -2.64
N ALA A 119 9.59 -2.39 -1.57
CA ALA A 119 10.99 -2.80 -1.60
C ALA A 119 11.17 -4.15 -0.87
N PRO A 120 12.12 -5.01 -1.27
CA PRO A 120 12.36 -6.29 -0.62
C PRO A 120 12.97 -6.12 0.78
N SER A 121 12.70 -7.08 1.68
CA SER A 121 13.42 -7.23 2.95
C SER A 121 14.56 -8.25 2.82
N LEU A 122 15.48 -8.25 3.79
CA LEU A 122 16.43 -9.35 4.02
C LEU A 122 15.72 -10.68 4.37
N THR A 123 14.46 -10.62 4.86
CA THR A 123 13.66 -11.81 5.13
C THR A 123 12.93 -12.27 3.87
N PRO A 124 13.13 -13.51 3.37
CA PRO A 124 12.47 -13.99 2.16
C PRO A 124 10.94 -13.86 2.19
N GLY A 125 10.37 -13.36 1.10
CA GLY A 125 8.93 -13.14 0.95
C GLY A 125 8.34 -12.00 1.79
N LEU A 126 9.13 -11.31 2.61
CA LEU A 126 8.73 -10.08 3.28
C LEU A 126 9.11 -8.88 2.43
N PHE A 127 8.14 -8.00 2.15
CA PHE A 127 8.36 -6.72 1.47
C PHE A 127 8.04 -5.56 2.41
N VAL A 128 8.72 -4.45 2.25
CA VAL A 128 8.47 -3.18 2.94
C VAL A 128 7.63 -2.29 2.03
N GLY A 129 6.49 -1.83 2.52
CA GLY A 129 5.69 -0.81 1.86
C GLY A 129 6.30 0.56 2.09
N VAL A 130 6.90 1.14 1.05
CA VAL A 130 7.62 2.42 1.14
C VAL A 130 6.67 3.59 0.94
N SER A 131 5.71 3.47 0.02
CA SER A 131 4.70 4.53 -0.19
C SER A 131 3.45 4.03 -0.90
N LEU A 132 2.33 4.72 -0.67
CA LEU A 132 1.02 4.43 -1.27
C LEU A 132 0.16 5.68 -1.40
N PHE A 133 -0.13 6.14 -2.61
CA PHE A 133 -1.01 7.28 -2.85
C PHE A 133 -2.04 7.02 -3.95
N SER A 134 -3.12 7.81 -3.94
CA SER A 134 -4.14 7.81 -4.99
C SER A 134 -4.78 9.20 -5.15
N PHE A 135 -4.87 9.62 -6.40
CA PHE A 135 -5.61 10.81 -6.84
C PHE A 135 -6.91 10.45 -7.58
N LEU A 136 -7.30 9.17 -7.56
CA LEU A 136 -8.58 8.66 -8.09
C LEU A 136 -9.63 8.58 -6.96
N PRO A 137 -10.60 9.51 -6.88
CA PRO A 137 -11.65 9.50 -5.85
C PRO A 137 -12.67 8.37 -6.10
N GLY A 138 -13.24 7.81 -5.03
CA GLY A 138 -14.35 6.85 -5.08
C GLY A 138 -14.05 5.45 -5.65
N ARG A 139 -13.03 5.29 -6.50
CA ARG A 139 -12.74 4.06 -7.26
C ARG A 139 -12.01 2.96 -6.46
N GLY A 140 -11.65 3.18 -5.19
CA GLY A 140 -10.91 2.19 -4.37
C GLY A 140 -9.46 1.91 -4.79
N ALA A 141 -8.94 2.70 -5.76
CA ALA A 141 -7.67 2.47 -6.46
C ALA A 141 -6.45 2.20 -5.55
N SER A 142 -6.34 2.88 -4.39
CA SER A 142 -5.23 2.66 -3.44
C SER A 142 -5.15 1.21 -2.94
N SER A 143 -6.30 0.54 -2.78
CA SER A 143 -6.34 -0.85 -2.33
C SER A 143 -5.88 -1.78 -3.44
N TRP A 144 -6.39 -1.56 -4.65
CA TRP A 144 -6.06 -2.38 -5.81
C TRP A 144 -4.62 -2.25 -6.26
N VAL A 145 -4.09 -1.03 -6.35
CA VAL A 145 -2.67 -0.85 -6.69
C VAL A 145 -1.77 -1.50 -5.64
N LYS A 146 -2.08 -1.36 -4.33
CA LYS A 146 -1.34 -2.05 -3.26
C LYS A 146 -1.37 -3.58 -3.44
N THR A 147 -2.55 -4.17 -3.55
CA THR A 147 -2.72 -5.63 -3.67
C THR A 147 -2.04 -6.19 -4.92
N LEU A 148 -2.20 -5.53 -6.06
CA LEU A 148 -1.62 -6.00 -7.33
C LEU A 148 -0.09 -5.81 -7.35
N THR A 149 0.46 -4.73 -6.79
CA THR A 149 1.92 -4.56 -6.63
C THR A 149 2.51 -5.66 -5.75
N LEU A 150 1.83 -6.01 -4.64
CA LEU A 150 2.25 -7.10 -3.77
C LEU A 150 2.20 -8.47 -4.48
N GLY A 151 1.22 -8.66 -5.37
CA GLY A 151 1.17 -9.79 -6.30
C GLY A 151 2.37 -9.82 -7.25
N MET A 152 2.72 -8.68 -7.88
CA MET A 152 3.87 -8.59 -8.79
C MET A 152 5.16 -9.06 -8.13
N VAL A 153 5.43 -8.62 -6.89
CA VAL A 153 6.63 -9.03 -6.15
C VAL A 153 6.47 -10.35 -5.39
N ARG A 154 5.34 -11.06 -5.58
CA ARG A 154 4.98 -12.34 -4.94
C ARG A 154 5.09 -12.31 -3.41
N ALA A 155 4.77 -11.17 -2.81
CA ALA A 155 4.89 -10.93 -1.37
C ALA A 155 4.09 -11.97 -0.56
N LYS A 156 4.73 -12.57 0.43
CA LYS A 156 4.10 -13.45 1.42
C LYS A 156 3.76 -12.70 2.70
N ARG A 157 4.47 -11.63 3.00
CA ARG A 157 4.15 -10.65 4.03
C ARG A 157 4.49 -9.26 3.55
N LEU A 158 3.73 -8.28 4.03
CA LEU A 158 4.07 -6.87 3.98
C LEU A 158 4.44 -6.40 5.38
N ARG A 159 5.53 -5.65 5.53
CA ARG A 159 5.76 -4.77 6.68
C ARG A 159 5.59 -3.32 6.24
N GLY A 160 5.00 -2.48 7.08
CA GLY A 160 4.82 -1.06 6.79
C GLY A 160 4.94 -0.20 8.04
N VAL A 161 5.03 1.10 7.81
CA VAL A 161 5.01 2.14 8.85
C VAL A 161 3.83 3.06 8.55
N THR A 162 3.05 3.42 9.57
CA THR A 162 1.95 4.37 9.44
C THR A 162 1.64 5.04 10.79
N GLN A 163 0.85 6.10 10.76
CA GLN A 163 0.43 6.83 11.96
C GLN A 163 -0.98 6.41 12.38
N TRP A 164 -1.29 6.47 13.69
CA TRP A 164 -2.57 6.04 14.25
C TRP A 164 -3.78 6.82 13.72
N ASP A 165 -3.60 8.12 13.50
CA ASP A 165 -4.62 9.05 12.99
C ASP A 165 -4.75 9.03 11.46
N ASN A 166 -3.80 8.42 10.74
CA ASN A 166 -3.74 8.44 9.28
C ASN A 166 -4.89 7.63 8.65
N PRO A 167 -5.78 8.26 7.83
CA PRO A 167 -6.89 7.55 7.17
C PRO A 167 -6.47 6.39 6.26
N ALA A 168 -5.20 6.33 5.83
CA ALA A 168 -4.64 5.23 5.06
C ALA A 168 -4.63 3.89 5.83
N VAL A 169 -4.74 3.89 7.16
CA VAL A 169 -4.95 2.66 7.97
C VAL A 169 -6.12 1.83 7.41
N ARG A 170 -7.19 2.48 6.93
CA ARG A 170 -8.37 1.81 6.33
C ARG A 170 -8.10 1.13 4.99
N VAL A 171 -7.08 1.60 4.27
CA VAL A 171 -6.54 0.99 3.05
C VAL A 171 -5.55 -0.13 3.40
N HIS A 172 -4.78 0.04 4.48
CA HIS A 172 -3.80 -0.96 4.88
C HIS A 172 -4.48 -2.22 5.44
N THR A 173 -5.52 -2.09 6.27
CA THR A 173 -6.40 -3.20 6.71
C THR A 173 -7.38 -3.66 5.63
N ARG A 174 -7.21 -3.27 4.36
CA ARG A 174 -8.07 -3.76 3.27
C ARG A 174 -7.74 -5.19 2.86
N LEU A 175 -6.50 -5.61 3.10
CA LEU A 175 -5.96 -6.94 2.79
C LEU A 175 -6.13 -7.93 3.96
N GLY A 176 -6.75 -7.52 5.08
CA GLY A 176 -6.94 -8.30 6.30
C GLY A 176 -6.50 -7.55 7.55
N PRO A 177 -6.51 -8.20 8.73
CA PRO A 177 -5.94 -7.64 9.95
C PRO A 177 -4.44 -7.33 9.81
N MET A 178 -3.99 -6.28 10.48
CA MET A 178 -2.57 -5.91 10.55
C MET A 178 -2.01 -6.20 11.92
N ARG A 179 -1.06 -7.13 12.01
CA ARG A 179 -0.32 -7.40 13.25
C ARG A 179 0.51 -6.17 13.62
N LEU A 180 0.36 -5.68 14.84
CA LEU A 180 1.29 -4.68 15.39
C LEU A 180 2.65 -5.35 15.64
N VAL A 181 3.73 -4.65 15.28
CA VAL A 181 5.11 -5.18 15.38
C VAL A 181 5.91 -4.45 16.48
N GLY A 182 5.59 -3.18 16.75
CA GLY A 182 6.26 -2.36 17.75
C GLY A 182 6.41 -0.91 17.27
N ARG A 183 7.24 -0.15 18.00
CA ARG A 183 7.65 1.22 17.66
C ARG A 183 8.50 1.25 16.40
N VAL A 184 8.55 2.40 15.74
CA VAL A 184 9.45 2.64 14.61
C VAL A 184 10.89 2.72 15.13
N PRO A 185 11.86 1.99 14.54
CA PRO A 185 13.26 2.08 14.96
C PRO A 185 13.87 3.45 14.64
N GLY A 186 14.55 4.05 15.62
CA GLY A 186 15.22 5.33 15.51
C GLY A 186 14.33 6.52 15.91
N GLY A 187 14.96 7.58 16.43
CA GLY A 187 14.24 8.81 16.76
C GLY A 187 13.78 9.53 15.50
N HIS A 188 12.50 9.85 15.42
CA HIS A 188 11.91 10.67 14.37
C HIS A 188 10.76 11.52 14.95
N ASP A 189 10.41 12.61 14.27
CA ASP A 189 9.56 13.70 14.80
C ASP A 189 8.09 13.32 15.16
N TYR A 190 7.72 12.04 15.09
CA TYR A 190 6.35 11.53 15.25
C TYR A 190 6.32 10.13 15.90
N ASP A 191 7.33 9.76 16.68
CA ASP A 191 7.53 8.41 17.23
C ASP A 191 6.32 7.89 18.01
N GLU A 192 5.77 8.68 18.94
CA GLU A 192 4.55 8.39 19.71
C GLU A 192 3.30 8.16 18.84
N ARG A 193 3.27 8.71 17.62
CA ARG A 193 2.12 8.63 16.70
C ARG A 193 2.22 7.50 15.69
N THR A 194 3.38 6.85 15.60
CA THR A 194 3.74 6.00 14.46
C THR A 194 4.09 4.59 14.92
N PHE A 195 3.65 3.60 14.16
CA PHE A 195 3.85 2.18 14.50
C PHE A 195 4.28 1.37 13.28
N VAL A 196 5.00 0.29 13.56
CA VAL A 196 5.33 -0.75 12.57
C VAL A 196 4.21 -1.79 12.58
N TYR A 197 3.74 -2.17 11.40
CA TYR A 197 2.75 -3.22 11.22
C TYR A 197 3.19 -4.28 10.23
N GLU A 198 2.60 -5.46 10.32
CA GLU A 198 2.69 -6.53 9.32
C GLU A 198 1.32 -7.00 8.84
N THR A 199 1.21 -7.33 7.56
CA THR A 199 0.07 -8.02 6.96
C THR A 199 0.55 -9.37 6.41
N ASP A 200 -0.15 -10.45 6.75
CA ASP A 200 0.08 -11.77 6.16
C ASP A 200 -0.64 -11.88 4.81
N LEU A 201 0.06 -12.36 3.79
CA LEU A 201 -0.42 -12.47 2.41
C LEU A 201 -0.23 -13.89 1.87
N ARG A 202 0.07 -14.87 2.75
CA ARG A 202 0.28 -16.27 2.37
C ARG A 202 -1.01 -16.96 1.92
N ASP A 203 -2.13 -16.58 2.50
CA ASP A 203 -3.47 -17.09 2.21
C ASP A 203 -4.22 -16.12 1.28
N GLU A 204 -4.24 -16.43 -0.02
CA GLU A 204 -4.92 -15.60 -1.02
C GLU A 204 -6.44 -15.57 -0.83
N ALA A 205 -7.05 -16.67 -0.37
CA ALA A 205 -8.49 -16.75 -0.14
C ALA A 205 -8.91 -15.78 0.97
N ARG A 206 -8.14 -15.71 2.05
CA ARG A 206 -8.38 -14.75 3.13
C ARG A 206 -8.17 -13.29 2.67
N VAL A 207 -7.13 -13.02 1.88
CA VAL A 207 -6.92 -11.67 1.30
C VAL A 207 -8.09 -11.30 0.37
N ALA A 208 -8.61 -12.25 -0.43
CA ALA A 208 -9.78 -12.04 -1.27
C ALA A 208 -11.05 -11.76 -0.46
N GLN A 209 -11.31 -12.51 0.61
CA GLN A 209 -12.43 -12.27 1.52
C GLN A 209 -12.35 -10.88 2.20
N ALA A 210 -11.16 -10.48 2.67
CA ALA A 210 -10.93 -9.15 3.24
C ALA A 210 -11.10 -8.02 2.19
N MET A 211 -10.64 -8.24 0.95
CA MET A 211 -10.86 -7.37 -0.20
C MET A 211 -12.35 -7.31 -0.62
N ALA A 212 -13.12 -8.36 -0.42
CA ALA A 212 -14.58 -8.35 -0.63
C ALA A 212 -15.36 -7.66 0.50
N ARG A 213 -14.76 -7.48 1.69
CA ARG A 213 -15.46 -7.19 2.97
C ARG A 213 -16.40 -8.32 3.43
N GLY A 214 -16.04 -9.58 3.14
CA GLY A 214 -16.81 -10.75 3.55
C GLY A 214 -16.61 -11.21 5.00
N GLU A 215 -15.53 -10.78 5.69
CA GLU A 215 -15.27 -11.16 7.08
C GLU A 215 -16.16 -10.39 8.08
N GLU A 216 -16.97 -11.11 8.85
CA GLU A 216 -17.59 -10.60 10.07
C GLU A 216 -16.49 -10.34 11.13
N GLN A 217 -16.54 -9.18 11.77
CA GLN A 217 -15.48 -8.72 12.67
C GLN A 217 -15.72 -9.22 14.09
N ALA A 218 -14.77 -10.00 14.61
CA ALA A 218 -14.71 -10.29 16.03
C ALA A 218 -14.62 -8.98 16.85
N PRO A 219 -15.14 -8.96 18.11
CA PRO A 219 -15.11 -7.78 18.96
C PRO A 219 -13.70 -7.17 19.07
N ALA A 220 -13.63 -5.84 18.94
CA ALA A 220 -12.39 -5.08 19.00
C ALA A 220 -12.49 -3.98 20.05
N THR A 221 -11.41 -3.78 20.80
CA THR A 221 -11.23 -2.60 21.67
C THR A 221 -11.10 -1.37 20.79
N ARG A 222 -11.89 -0.33 21.08
CA ARG A 222 -11.82 0.97 20.42
C ARG A 222 -10.92 1.88 21.24
N ILE A 223 -9.84 2.40 20.65
CA ILE A 223 -8.95 3.37 21.30
C ILE A 223 -8.92 4.66 20.48
N PRO A 224 -9.16 5.85 21.07
CA PRO A 224 -9.08 7.12 20.36
C PRO A 224 -7.68 7.32 19.76
N VAL A 225 -7.58 7.80 18.53
CA VAL A 225 -6.27 8.03 17.86
C VAL A 225 -5.45 9.16 18.51
N THR A 226 -6.07 9.93 19.40
CA THR A 226 -5.46 10.98 20.21
C THR A 226 -4.99 10.49 21.58
N ASP A 227 -5.33 9.27 22.00
CA ASP A 227 -4.89 8.70 23.28
C ASP A 227 -3.52 8.02 23.11
N LEU A 228 -2.50 8.84 22.94
CA LEU A 228 -1.12 8.39 22.71
C LEU A 228 -0.57 7.55 23.88
N THR A 229 -1.08 7.75 25.09
CA THR A 229 -0.74 6.92 26.27
C THR A 229 -1.27 5.50 26.11
N ALA A 230 -2.55 5.32 25.79
CA ALA A 230 -3.13 3.99 25.58
C ALA A 230 -2.52 3.30 24.34
N LEU A 231 -2.26 4.05 23.27
CA LEU A 231 -1.62 3.55 22.05
C LEU A 231 -0.15 3.14 22.29
N GLY A 232 0.60 3.93 23.05
CA GLY A 232 1.95 3.58 23.50
C GLY A 232 1.97 2.28 24.30
N ALA A 233 1.04 2.13 25.24
CA ALA A 233 0.90 0.90 26.04
C ALA A 233 0.55 -0.34 25.21
N LEU A 234 -0.06 -0.20 24.02
CA LEU A 234 -0.20 -1.33 23.08
C LEU A 234 1.15 -1.76 22.50
N LEU A 235 2.00 -0.80 22.13
CA LEU A 235 3.33 -1.09 21.57
C LEU A 235 4.24 -1.70 22.63
N ASP A 236 4.21 -1.20 23.86
CA ASP A 236 4.96 -1.77 24.98
C ASP A 236 4.56 -3.24 25.24
N ARG A 237 3.26 -3.54 25.16
CA ARG A 237 2.76 -4.93 25.23
C ARG A 237 3.23 -5.80 24.08
N VAL A 238 3.26 -5.28 22.85
CA VAL A 238 3.75 -5.99 21.66
C VAL A 238 5.25 -6.28 21.76
N GLU A 239 6.02 -5.32 22.26
CA GLU A 239 7.46 -5.47 22.51
C GLU A 239 7.74 -6.43 23.67
N ALA A 240 6.84 -6.54 24.64
CA ALA A 240 6.81 -7.60 25.66
C ALA A 240 6.28 -8.96 25.15
N GLY A 241 5.95 -9.09 23.87
CA GLY A 241 5.57 -10.35 23.22
C GLY A 241 4.07 -10.58 23.02
N ALA A 242 3.19 -9.64 23.40
CA ALA A 242 1.75 -9.77 23.16
C ALA A 242 1.41 -9.66 21.66
N ARG A 243 0.51 -10.51 21.18
CA ARG A 243 0.10 -10.51 19.77
C ARG A 243 -1.15 -9.68 19.55
N LEU A 244 -0.97 -8.42 19.13
CA LEU A 244 -2.06 -7.49 18.84
C LEU A 244 -2.25 -7.30 17.32
N GLU A 245 -3.49 -7.15 16.89
CA GLU A 245 -3.88 -6.86 15.50
C GLU A 245 -4.82 -5.66 15.42
N LEU A 246 -4.58 -4.76 14.46
CA LEU A 246 -5.59 -3.83 13.97
C LEU A 246 -6.52 -4.57 13.01
N VAL A 247 -7.75 -4.81 13.42
CA VAL A 247 -8.76 -5.48 12.58
C VAL A 247 -9.39 -4.47 11.60
N PRO A 248 -9.84 -4.88 10.41
CA PRO A 248 -10.59 -4.01 9.50
C PRO A 248 -11.80 -3.37 10.23
N PRO A 249 -12.27 -2.16 9.83
CA PRO A 249 -11.65 -1.20 8.92
C PRO A 249 -10.38 -0.49 9.45
N GLY A 250 -9.80 -0.94 10.56
CA GLY A 250 -8.54 -0.44 11.14
C GLY A 250 -8.72 0.85 11.93
N GLN A 251 -9.40 1.82 11.31
CA GLN A 251 -9.81 3.07 11.92
C GLN A 251 -11.29 3.34 11.62
N ASP A 252 -12.04 3.72 12.66
CA ASP A 252 -13.44 4.12 12.59
C ASP A 252 -13.70 5.31 13.53
N THR A 253 -14.26 6.38 12.99
CA THR A 253 -14.76 7.55 13.74
C THR A 253 -13.77 8.03 14.82
N GLY A 254 -12.52 8.29 14.42
CA GLY A 254 -11.45 8.78 15.31
C GLY A 254 -10.88 7.73 16.27
N HIS A 255 -11.22 6.45 16.12
CA HIS A 255 -10.69 5.36 16.94
C HIS A 255 -9.97 4.32 16.07
N VAL A 256 -8.91 3.70 16.57
CA VAL A 256 -8.40 2.43 16.02
C VAL A 256 -9.11 1.24 16.65
N LEU A 257 -9.19 0.15 15.88
CA LEU A 257 -9.89 -1.08 16.26
C LEU A 257 -8.86 -2.19 16.51
N VAL A 258 -8.63 -2.50 17.78
CA VAL A 258 -7.54 -3.37 18.24
C VAL A 258 -8.11 -4.67 18.80
N ARG A 259 -7.50 -5.80 18.44
CA ARG A 259 -7.80 -7.12 19.00
C ARG A 259 -6.51 -7.80 19.48
N GLU A 260 -6.58 -8.46 20.63
CA GLU A 260 -5.55 -9.38 21.08
C GLU A 260 -5.83 -10.79 20.56
N VAL A 261 -4.81 -11.41 19.97
CA VAL A 261 -4.86 -12.77 19.46
C VAL A 261 -4.19 -13.67 20.48
N ARG A 262 -4.93 -14.66 20.99
CA ARG A 262 -4.36 -15.77 21.74
C ARG A 262 -3.91 -16.83 20.74
N ASP A 263 -2.72 -17.38 20.97
CA ASP A 263 -2.21 -18.54 20.22
C ASP A 263 -2.91 -19.84 20.66
#